data_AF-A0AAW4BS64-F1
#
_entry.id   AF-A0AAW4BS64-F1
#
_cell.length_a   1.000
_cell.length_b   1.000
_cell.length_c   1.000
_cell.angle_alpha   90.00
_cell.angle_beta   90.00
_cell.angle_gamma   90.00
#
_symmetry.space_group_name_H-M   'P 1'
#
loop_
_entity.id
_entity.type
_entity.pdbx_description
1 polymer ?
#
loop_
_entity_poly.entity_id
_entity_poly.type
_entity_poly.pdbx_seq_one_letter_code
_entity_poly.pdbx_strand_id
1 'polypeptide(L)'
;ALYVTNELGADIGSGIVYGLIIGLAASLIGGPIFLKVLGSHLPFKKVPEEFTSLHVKNESELPSLGATLFTVLLPIFLMLMKTAAELNMEHGTALYTALEFIGNPITAMFIAAFVAYYTFGIKQNMGMERLLSETEGAFSSI
;
A
#
# COMPACT_ATOMS: atom_id res chain seq x y z
N ALA A 1 -20.48 7.79 1.71
CA ALA A 1 -20.89 6.52 2.36
C ALA A 1 -21.36 6.76 3.80
N LEU A 2 -20.48 7.21 4.71
CA LEU A 2 -20.79 7.46 6.14
C LEU A 2 -22.01 8.37 6.39
N TYR A 3 -22.15 9.46 5.61
CA TYR A 3 -23.28 10.38 5.73
C TYR A 3 -24.64 9.72 5.42
N VAL A 4 -24.66 8.82 4.44
CA VAL A 4 -25.90 8.16 3.98
C VAL A 4 -26.33 7.05 4.94
N THR A 5 -25.39 6.32 5.54
CA THR A 5 -25.67 5.33 6.59
C THR A 5 -26.24 5.95 7.87
N ASN A 6 -25.77 7.15 8.24
CA ASN A 6 -26.26 7.86 9.42
C ASN A 6 -27.71 8.36 9.24
N GLU A 7 -28.07 8.80 8.04
CA GLU A 7 -29.45 9.21 7.69
C GLU A 7 -30.41 8.02 7.55
N LEU A 8 -29.93 6.86 7.10
CA LEU A 8 -30.75 5.65 6.92
C LEU A 8 -30.88 4.78 8.19
N GLY A 9 -30.27 5.20 9.31
CA GLY A 9 -30.24 4.41 10.55
C GLY A 9 -29.49 3.08 10.42
N ALA A 10 -28.62 2.97 9.43
CA ALA A 10 -27.87 1.75 9.15
C ALA A 10 -26.56 1.73 9.95
N ASP A 11 -26.31 0.62 10.65
CA ASP A 11 -25.09 0.41 11.39
C ASP A 11 -23.87 0.37 10.45
N ILE A 12 -22.91 1.27 10.71
CA ILE A 12 -21.70 1.43 9.90
C ILE A 12 -20.85 0.14 9.96
N GLY A 13 -20.82 -0.54 11.10
CA GLY A 13 -20.07 -1.78 11.28
C GLY A 13 -20.56 -2.89 10.34
N SER A 14 -21.88 -3.05 10.27
CA SER A 14 -22.53 -4.00 9.37
C SER A 14 -22.22 -3.68 7.90
N GLY A 15 -22.25 -2.39 7.52
CA GLY A 15 -21.89 -1.94 6.18
C GLY A 15 -20.44 -2.30 5.80
N ILE A 16 -19.49 -2.13 6.72
CA ILE A 16 -18.09 -2.52 6.51
C ILE A 16 -17.97 -4.04 6.31
N VAL A 17 -18.62 -4.85 7.14
CA VAL A 17 -18.56 -6.31 7.05
C VAL A 17 -19.13 -6.82 5.72
N TYR A 18 -20.31 -6.32 5.31
CA TYR A 18 -20.91 -6.70 4.03
C TYR A 18 -20.06 -6.22 2.84
N GLY A 19 -19.50 -5.01 2.92
CA GLY A 19 -18.59 -4.48 1.91
C GLY A 19 -17.33 -5.34 1.74
N LEU A 20 -16.74 -5.81 2.84
CA LEU A 20 -15.57 -6.70 2.81
C LEU A 20 -15.91 -8.06 2.17
N ILE A 21 -17.02 -8.69 2.57
CA ILE A 21 -17.44 -9.99 2.03
C ILE A 21 -17.70 -9.90 0.53
N ILE A 22 -18.49 -8.91 0.10
CA ILE A 22 -18.84 -8.73 -1.32
C ILE A 22 -17.60 -8.32 -2.12
N GLY A 23 -16.76 -7.43 -1.58
CA GLY A 23 -15.53 -6.99 -2.23
C GLY A 23 -14.52 -8.13 -2.43
N LEU A 24 -14.35 -9.00 -1.44
CA LEU A 24 -13.51 -10.20 -1.55
C LEU A 24 -14.04 -11.17 -2.61
N ALA A 25 -15.35 -11.44 -2.60
CA ALA A 25 -15.96 -12.32 -3.61
C ALA A 25 -15.82 -11.73 -5.02
N ALA A 26 -16.07 -10.44 -5.19
CA ALA A 26 -15.93 -9.74 -6.46
C ALA A 26 -14.47 -9.71 -6.95
N SER A 27 -13.49 -9.49 -6.06
CA SER A 27 -12.07 -9.53 -6.41
C SER A 27 -11.63 -10.92 -6.86
N LEU A 28 -12.04 -11.96 -6.13
CA LEU A 28 -11.69 -13.35 -6.42
C LEU A 28 -12.26 -13.84 -7.75
N ILE A 29 -13.49 -13.44 -8.09
CA ILE A 29 -14.17 -13.84 -9.34
C ILE A 29 -13.79 -12.92 -10.50
N GLY A 30 -13.62 -11.63 -10.22
CA GLY A 30 -13.30 -10.60 -11.20
C GLY A 30 -11.94 -10.80 -11.85
N GLY A 31 -10.92 -11.19 -11.08
CA GLY A 31 -9.59 -11.49 -11.62
C GLY A 31 -9.61 -12.55 -12.74
N PRO A 32 -10.09 -13.78 -12.49
CA PRO A 32 -10.20 -14.83 -13.49
C PRO A 32 -11.09 -14.46 -14.69
N ILE A 33 -12.22 -13.78 -14.45
CA ILE A 33 -13.13 -13.36 -15.53
C ILE A 33 -12.45 -12.31 -16.42
N PHE A 34 -11.81 -11.30 -15.83
CA PHE A 34 -11.07 -10.27 -16.54
C PHE A 34 -9.95 -10.88 -17.40
N LEU A 35 -9.17 -11.81 -16.83
CA LEU A 35 -8.14 -12.53 -17.57
C LEU A 35 -8.72 -13.39 -18.71
N LYS A 36 -9.89 -14.00 -18.52
CA LYS A 36 -10.57 -14.80 -19.57
C LYS A 36 -11.09 -13.92 -20.71
N VAL A 37 -11.63 -12.75 -20.40
CA VAL A 37 -12.14 -11.79 -21.41
C VAL A 37 -10.99 -11.15 -22.18
N LEU A 38 -9.89 -10.76 -21.52
CA LEU A 38 -8.71 -10.24 -22.20
C LEU A 38 -7.98 -11.34 -22.97
N GLY A 39 -7.90 -12.55 -22.43
CA GLY A 39 -7.24 -13.69 -23.09
C GLY A 39 -7.81 -14.01 -24.47
N SER A 40 -9.08 -13.71 -24.75
CA SER A 40 -9.69 -13.90 -26.07
C SER A 40 -9.52 -12.71 -27.04
N HIS A 41 -9.08 -11.54 -26.54
CA HIS A 41 -8.91 -10.30 -27.32
C HIS A 41 -7.46 -9.81 -27.39
N LEU A 42 -6.52 -10.48 -26.71
CA LEU A 42 -5.11 -10.17 -26.80
C LEU A 42 -4.59 -10.71 -28.14
N PRO A 43 -4.15 -9.85 -29.07
CA PRO A 43 -3.33 -10.33 -30.18
C PRO A 43 -2.09 -10.95 -29.53
N PHE A 44 -1.80 -12.23 -29.86
CA PHE A 44 -0.53 -12.87 -29.51
C PHE A 44 0.61 -12.12 -30.19
N LYS A 45 0.96 -10.95 -29.67
CA LYS A 45 2.20 -10.25 -29.98
C LYS A 45 3.26 -11.06 -29.27
N LYS A 46 4.19 -11.65 -30.04
CA LYS A 46 5.38 -12.32 -29.50
C LYS A 46 5.88 -11.48 -28.34
N VAL A 47 5.97 -12.12 -27.17
CA VAL A 47 6.48 -11.48 -25.95
C VAL A 47 7.80 -10.81 -26.35
N PRO A 48 7.94 -9.48 -26.19
CA PRO A 48 9.20 -8.79 -26.48
C PRO A 48 10.34 -9.54 -25.79
N GLU A 49 11.50 -9.69 -26.44
CA GLU A 49 12.61 -10.49 -25.88
C GLU A 49 13.03 -10.01 -24.47
N GLU A 50 12.75 -8.74 -24.14
CA GLU A 50 12.87 -8.12 -22.81
C GLU A 50 12.08 -8.85 -21.70
N PHE A 51 10.94 -9.46 -22.02
CA PHE A 51 10.15 -10.28 -21.09
C PHE A 51 10.49 -11.77 -21.16
N THR A 52 11.25 -12.20 -22.17
CA THR A 52 11.78 -13.57 -22.27
C THR A 52 13.09 -13.70 -21.48
N SER A 53 13.84 -12.61 -21.35
CA SER A 53 14.89 -12.46 -20.33
C SER A 53 14.27 -12.23 -18.95
N LEU A 54 13.46 -13.17 -18.47
CA LEU A 54 13.27 -13.33 -17.03
C LEU A 54 14.63 -13.80 -16.48
N HIS A 55 15.54 -12.85 -16.24
CA HIS A 55 16.55 -13.05 -15.22
C HIS A 55 15.76 -13.33 -13.96
N VAL A 56 15.65 -14.62 -13.62
CA VAL A 56 15.13 -15.07 -12.34
C VAL A 56 16.08 -14.45 -11.33
N LYS A 57 15.70 -13.28 -10.79
CA LYS A 57 16.39 -12.69 -9.65
C LYS A 57 16.44 -13.77 -8.61
N ASN A 58 17.64 -14.10 -8.13
CA ASN A 58 17.77 -15.05 -7.05
C ASN A 58 16.91 -14.56 -5.88
N GLU A 59 16.26 -15.47 -5.18
CA GLU A 59 15.37 -15.15 -4.06
C GLU A 59 16.10 -14.34 -2.96
N SER A 60 17.43 -14.44 -2.91
CA SER A 60 18.35 -13.66 -2.08
C SER A 60 18.48 -12.17 -2.46
N GLU A 61 18.10 -11.78 -3.67
CA GLU A 61 18.14 -10.39 -4.16
C GLU A 61 16.81 -9.66 -3.91
N LEU A 62 15.76 -10.38 -3.50
CA LEU A 62 14.47 -9.81 -3.20
C LEU A 62 14.40 -9.39 -1.72
N PRO A 63 13.72 -8.27 -1.40
CA PRO A 63 13.46 -7.92 0.00
C PRO A 63 12.62 -9.04 0.62
N SER A 64 12.95 -9.40 1.86
CA SER A 64 12.16 -10.41 2.57
C SER A 64 10.69 -9.99 2.67
N LEU A 65 9.78 -10.95 2.61
CA LEU A 65 8.34 -10.69 2.71
C LEU A 65 7.99 -9.89 3.96
N GLY A 66 8.63 -10.20 5.09
CA GLY A 66 8.44 -9.47 6.35
C GLY A 66 8.89 -8.01 6.29
N ALA A 67 10.03 -7.72 5.66
CA ALA A 67 10.48 -6.34 5.46
C ALA A 67 9.53 -5.57 4.55
N THR A 68 9.02 -6.24 3.51
CA THR A 68 8.06 -5.64 2.58
C THR A 68 6.74 -5.32 3.24
N LEU A 69 6.17 -6.29 3.96
CA LEU A 69 4.92 -6.12 4.69
C LEU A 69 5.04 -5.03 5.76
N PHE A 70 6.15 -5.00 6.51
CA PHE A 70 6.39 -3.99 7.52
C PHE A 70 6.41 -2.57 6.93
N THR A 71 7.15 -2.34 5.85
CA THR A 71 7.25 -1.02 5.23
C THR A 71 5.90 -0.53 4.69
N VAL A 72 5.08 -1.42 4.11
CA VAL A 72 3.75 -1.06 3.58
C VAL A 72 2.74 -0.81 4.71
N LEU A 73 2.84 -1.54 5.82
CA LEU A 73 1.95 -1.37 6.98
C LEU A 73 2.34 -0.20 7.88
N LEU A 74 3.60 0.22 7.85
CA LEU A 74 4.14 1.28 8.69
C LEU A 74 3.29 2.57 8.71
N PRO A 75 2.91 3.19 7.57
CA PRO A 75 2.12 4.42 7.60
C PRO A 75 0.75 4.21 8.26
N ILE A 76 0.11 3.07 8.00
CA ILE A 76 -1.18 2.72 8.61
C ILE A 76 -1.02 2.54 10.12
N PHE A 77 0.05 1.87 10.54
CA PHE A 77 0.37 1.69 11.95
C PHE A 77 0.57 3.04 12.68
N LEU A 78 1.30 3.98 12.07
CA LEU A 78 1.48 5.33 12.62
C LEU A 78 0.15 6.08 12.75
N MET A 79 -0.72 5.99 11.74
CA MET A 79 -2.05 6.62 11.78
C MET A 79 -2.95 6.01 12.87
N LEU A 80 -2.91 4.68 13.04
CA LEU A 80 -3.67 3.99 14.09
C LEU A 80 -3.20 4.38 15.49
N MET A 81 -1.90 4.60 15.70
CA MET A 81 -1.39 5.09 16.98
C MET A 81 -1.93 6.47 17.34
N LYS A 82 -2.07 7.37 16.36
CA LYS A 82 -2.76 8.66 16.56
C LYS A 82 -4.20 8.45 16.98
N THR A 83 -4.96 7.61 16.26
CA THR A 83 -6.37 7.34 16.60
C THR A 83 -6.51 6.73 18.00
N ALA A 84 -5.60 5.84 18.39
CA ALA A 84 -5.58 5.29 19.74
C ALA A 84 -5.30 6.37 20.81
N ALA A 85 -4.39 7.30 20.53
CA ALA A 85 -4.09 8.42 21.42
C ALA A 85 -5.27 9.40 21.53
N GLU A 86 -5.95 9.70 20.42
CA GLU A 86 -7.17 10.52 20.39
C GLU A 86 -8.28 9.95 21.27
N LEU A 87 -8.40 8.61 21.35
CA LEU A 87 -9.43 7.94 22.14
C LEU A 87 -9.09 7.80 23.63
N ASN A 88 -7.80 7.79 24.00
CA ASN A 88 -7.36 7.45 25.36
C ASN A 88 -6.68 8.59 26.13
N MET A 89 -6.26 9.68 25.47
CA MET A 89 -5.52 10.78 26.10
C MET A 89 -6.30 12.10 26.07
N GLU A 90 -6.25 12.84 27.18
CA GLU A 90 -6.73 14.22 27.22
C GLU A 90 -5.86 15.13 26.33
N HIS A 91 -6.55 15.95 25.54
CA HIS A 91 -5.92 16.90 24.63
C HIS A 91 -5.11 17.93 25.43
N GLY A 92 -3.82 18.05 25.14
CA GLY A 92 -2.94 19.06 25.75
C GLY A 92 -1.65 18.53 26.40
N THR A 93 -1.43 17.22 26.48
CA THR A 93 -0.12 16.68 26.87
C THR A 93 0.88 16.75 25.71
N ALA A 94 2.15 17.06 26.00
CA ALA A 94 3.20 17.12 24.97
C ALA A 94 3.36 15.80 24.19
N LEU A 95 3.08 14.67 24.84
CA LEU A 95 3.05 13.35 24.20
C LEU A 95 1.91 13.23 23.18
N TYR A 96 0.72 13.75 23.49
CA TYR A 96 -0.41 13.75 22.56
C TYR A 96 -0.08 14.53 21.29
N THR A 97 0.48 15.75 21.41
CA THR A 97 0.87 16.56 20.24
C THR A 97 1.93 15.87 19.37
N ALA A 98 2.90 15.17 19.98
CA ALA A 98 3.90 14.41 19.25
C ALA A 98 3.28 13.21 18.48
N LEU A 99 2.38 12.46 19.14
CA LEU A 99 1.68 11.33 18.51
C LEU A 99 0.72 11.81 17.41
N GLU A 100 0.05 12.93 17.62
CA GLU A 100 -0.84 13.56 16.64
C GLU A 100 -0.07 14.01 15.39
N PHE A 101 1.13 14.57 15.57
CA PHE A 101 1.99 14.97 14.47
C PHE A 101 2.54 13.77 13.69
N ILE A 102 3.08 12.75 14.38
CA ILE A 102 3.68 11.58 13.75
C ILE A 102 2.62 10.71 13.06
N GLY A 103 1.44 10.55 13.67
CA GLY A 103 0.34 9.79 13.09
C GLY A 103 -0.53 10.59 12.11
N ASN A 104 -0.20 11.85 11.82
CA ASN A 104 -0.82 12.57 10.71
C ASN A 104 -0.52 11.82 9.39
N PRO A 105 -1.51 11.57 8.51
CA PRO A 105 -1.30 10.85 7.26
C PRO A 105 -0.13 11.37 6.41
N ILE A 106 0.06 12.69 6.32
CA ILE A 106 1.13 13.29 5.51
C ILE A 106 2.49 12.98 6.13
N THR A 107 2.65 13.21 7.43
CA THR A 107 3.90 12.93 8.16
C THR A 107 4.21 11.44 8.18
N ALA A 108 3.20 10.59 8.41
CA ALA A 108 3.33 9.14 8.42
C ALA A 108 3.78 8.60 7.06
N MET A 109 3.18 9.09 5.97
CA MET A 109 3.58 8.74 4.61
C MET A 109 5.01 9.21 4.30
N PHE A 110 5.39 10.40 4.76
CA PHE A 110 6.74 10.91 4.59
C PHE A 110 7.77 10.03 5.30
N ILE A 111 7.52 9.67 6.57
CA ILE A 111 8.38 8.75 7.34
C ILE A 111 8.44 7.38 6.63
N ALA A 112 7.30 6.86 6.18
CA ALA A 112 7.23 5.58 5.48
C ALA A 112 8.04 5.59 4.17
N ALA A 113 8.07 6.72 3.44
CA ALA A 113 8.88 6.85 2.24
C ALA A 113 10.37 6.70 2.56
N PHE A 114 10.90 7.35 3.60
CA PHE A 114 12.30 7.16 4.01
C PHE A 114 12.60 5.71 4.39
N VAL A 115 11.70 5.07 5.13
CA VAL A 115 11.84 3.66 5.51
C VAL A 115 11.81 2.76 4.27
N ALA A 116 11.01 3.09 3.26
CA ALA A 116 10.97 2.39 1.98
C ALA A 116 12.28 2.56 1.19
N TYR A 117 12.83 3.77 1.08
CA TYR A 117 14.14 3.98 0.45
C TYR A 117 15.25 3.18 1.12
N TYR A 118 15.21 3.09 2.45
CA TYR A 118 16.19 2.32 3.20
C TYR A 118 16.01 0.80 3.01
N THR A 119 14.78 0.32 3.18
CA THR A 119 14.46 -1.12 3.19
C THR A 119 14.48 -1.73 1.79
N PHE A 120 14.01 -0.99 0.79
CA PHE A 120 13.92 -1.45 -0.59
C PHE A 120 15.06 -0.96 -1.47
N GLY A 121 15.73 0.13 -1.13
CA GLY A 121 16.87 0.63 -1.89
C GLY A 121 18.20 0.17 -1.31
N ILE A 122 18.60 0.83 -0.22
CA ILE A 122 19.96 0.70 0.33
C ILE A 122 20.24 -0.72 0.81
N LYS A 123 19.28 -1.35 1.51
CA LYS A 123 19.41 -2.73 2.00
C LYS A 123 19.47 -3.77 0.88
N GLN A 124 19.02 -3.43 -0.33
CA GLN A 124 19.12 -4.27 -1.53
C GLN A 124 20.38 -3.96 -2.38
N ASN A 125 21.33 -3.18 -1.85
CA ASN A 125 22.52 -2.70 -2.56
C ASN A 125 22.20 -1.92 -3.84
N MET A 126 21.05 -1.23 -3.90
CA MET A 126 20.75 -0.32 -5.00
C MET A 126 21.55 0.98 -4.86
N GLY A 127 22.30 1.36 -5.90
CA GLY A 127 22.99 2.64 -5.96
C GLY A 127 22.02 3.82 -5.99
N MET A 128 22.45 4.98 -5.48
CA MET A 128 21.63 6.19 -5.40
C MET A 128 21.13 6.67 -6.77
N GLU A 129 21.95 6.50 -7.82
CA GLU A 129 21.58 6.80 -9.21
C GLU A 129 20.39 5.96 -9.68
N ARG A 130 20.38 4.67 -9.31
CA ARG A 130 19.25 3.79 -9.63
C ARG A 130 18.00 4.18 -8.85
N LEU A 131 18.13 4.51 -7.57
CA LEU A 131 16.99 4.97 -6.77
C LEU A 131 16.35 6.23 -7.34
N LEU A 132 17.16 7.18 -7.80
CA LEU A 132 16.70 8.39 -8.47
C LEU A 132 15.94 8.05 -9.76
N SER A 133 16.52 7.19 -10.61
CA SER A 133 15.90 6.79 -11.89
C SER A 133 14.56 6.08 -11.70
N GLU A 134 14.46 5.16 -10.75
CA GLU A 134 13.20 4.46 -10.44
C GLU A 134 12.14 5.43 -9.87
N THR A 135 12.58 6.42 -9.09
CA THR A 135 11.73 7.48 -8.55
C THR A 135 11.20 8.38 -9.67
N GLU A 136 12.07 8.81 -10.58
CA GLU A 136 11.71 9.61 -11.76
C GLU A 136 10.75 8.85 -12.69
N GLY A 137 10.99 7.56 -12.90
CA GLY A 137 10.07 6.66 -13.61
C GLY A 137 8.68 6.63 -12.97
N ALA A 138 8.60 6.53 -11.65
CA ALA A 138 7.32 6.54 -10.94
C ALA A 138 6.60 7.89 -11.08
N PHE A 139 7.30 9.02 -10.93
CA PHE A 139 6.70 10.34 -11.05
C PHE A 139 6.30 10.71 -12.48
N SER A 140 7.05 10.26 -13.49
CA SER A 140 6.71 10.50 -14.90
C SER A 140 5.48 9.72 -15.37
N SER A 141 5.08 8.68 -14.62
CA SER A 141 3.91 7.86 -14.93
C SER A 141 2.59 8.39 -14.37
N ILE A 142 2.64 9.36 -13.46
CA ILE A 142 1.49 10.01 -12.80
C ILE A 142 1.16 11.32 -13.52
#